data_AF-A0A7R9FCC7-F1
#
_entry.id   AF-A0A7R9FCC7-F1
#
_cell.length_a   1.000
_cell.length_b   1.000
_cell.length_c   1.000
_cell.angle_alpha   90.00
_cell.angle_beta   90.00
_cell.angle_gamma   90.00
#
_symmetry.space_group_name_H-M   'P 1'
#
loop_
_entity.id
_entity.type
_entity.pdbx_description
1 polymer ?
#
loop_
_entity_poly.entity_id
_entity_poly.type
_entity_poly.pdbx_seq_one_letter_code
_entity_poly.pdbx_strand_id
1 'polypeptide(L)'
;TELHQVKRECKVHQGSVENLQLTVTTHQETISDLKVLAVLEGMLVVLEGVLDVSGGVLAVLEGMLVVLEGVLAMLEGILVMLEGVLVMPEGVLVMLEGMLVVLQKHLEDTVAELRSRVASLQQELDNSEAVQKDFVRLSQSLQVQLERIRDTDMEVRWQHDEDIDECQGCHTSFSVARRKQHCRHCGRIFCVSCLSHTVLSGPHQRPSRVCDVCHTLLVRDTAPYFSTEPPHTPD
;
A
#
# COMPACT_ATOMS: atom_id res chain seq x y z
N THR A 1 -42.13 -149.62 -3.15
CA THR A 1 -41.96 -148.86 -1.89
C THR A 1 -41.04 -147.67 -2.07
N GLU A 2 -39.97 -147.77 -2.85
CA GLU A 2 -39.03 -146.65 -3.09
C GLU A 2 -39.58 -145.50 -3.98
N LEU A 3 -40.39 -145.79 -5.01
CA LEU A 3 -40.93 -144.77 -5.93
C LEU A 3 -41.82 -143.72 -5.23
N HIS A 4 -42.60 -144.13 -4.22
CA HIS A 4 -43.44 -143.23 -3.45
C HIS A 4 -42.64 -142.32 -2.52
N GLN A 5 -41.49 -142.78 -2.06
CA GLN A 5 -40.57 -142.00 -1.24
C GLN A 5 -39.88 -140.94 -2.10
N VAL A 6 -39.36 -141.32 -3.27
CA VAL A 6 -38.79 -140.39 -4.26
C VAL A 6 -39.80 -139.33 -4.69
N LYS A 7 -41.08 -139.68 -4.87
CA LYS A 7 -42.13 -138.72 -5.26
C LYS A 7 -42.48 -137.72 -4.16
N ARG A 8 -42.39 -138.13 -2.89
CA ARG A 8 -42.56 -137.23 -1.74
C ARG A 8 -41.34 -136.31 -1.59
N GLU A 9 -40.14 -136.86 -1.71
CA GLU A 9 -38.89 -136.11 -1.68
C GLU A 9 -38.84 -135.08 -2.82
N CYS A 10 -39.25 -135.46 -4.04
CA CYS A 10 -39.32 -134.56 -5.19
C CYS A 10 -40.35 -133.43 -4.99
N LYS A 11 -41.49 -133.72 -4.34
CA LYS A 11 -42.50 -132.70 -4.01
C LYS A 11 -42.03 -131.74 -2.91
N VAL A 12 -41.30 -132.25 -1.93
CA VAL A 12 -40.63 -131.43 -0.90
C VAL A 12 -39.56 -130.56 -1.53
N HIS A 13 -38.71 -131.12 -2.41
CA HIS A 13 -37.71 -130.36 -3.16
C HIS A 13 -38.35 -129.32 -4.06
N GLN A 14 -39.46 -129.62 -4.74
CA GLN A 14 -40.16 -128.67 -5.59
C GLN A 14 -40.76 -127.51 -4.79
N GLY A 15 -41.39 -127.78 -3.64
CA GLY A 15 -41.84 -126.72 -2.73
C GLY A 15 -40.68 -125.91 -2.14
N SER A 16 -39.53 -126.55 -1.92
CA SER A 16 -38.31 -125.88 -1.49
C SER A 16 -37.74 -124.96 -2.58
N VAL A 17 -37.82 -125.38 -3.86
CA VAL A 17 -37.41 -124.58 -5.02
C VAL A 17 -38.31 -123.36 -5.22
N GLU A 18 -39.62 -123.52 -5.10
CA GLU A 18 -40.58 -122.41 -5.19
C GLU A 18 -40.37 -121.38 -4.08
N ASN A 19 -40.12 -121.85 -2.85
CA ASN A 19 -39.79 -120.98 -1.72
C ASN A 19 -38.46 -120.23 -1.94
N LEU A 20 -37.43 -120.92 -2.44
CA LEU A 20 -36.16 -120.30 -2.84
C LEU A 20 -36.36 -119.25 -3.94
N GLN A 21 -37.22 -119.50 -4.92
CA GLN A 21 -37.52 -118.55 -5.99
C GLN A 21 -38.22 -117.27 -5.49
N LEU A 22 -39.20 -117.40 -4.59
CA LEU A 22 -39.86 -116.25 -3.95
C LEU A 22 -38.86 -115.43 -3.11
N THR A 23 -37.91 -116.12 -2.48
CA THR A 23 -36.83 -115.51 -1.70
C THR A 23 -35.85 -114.75 -2.62
N VAL A 24 -35.51 -115.31 -3.78
CA VAL A 24 -34.65 -114.64 -4.79
C VAL A 24 -35.32 -113.39 -5.35
N THR A 25 -36.62 -113.41 -5.67
CA THR A 25 -37.32 -112.23 -6.21
C THR A 25 -37.41 -111.08 -5.21
N THR A 26 -37.66 -111.38 -3.94
CA THR A 26 -37.65 -110.38 -2.86
C THR A 26 -36.24 -109.83 -2.62
N HIS A 27 -35.21 -110.68 -2.70
CA HIS A 27 -33.82 -110.20 -2.66
C HIS A 27 -33.50 -109.31 -3.87
N GLN A 28 -34.03 -109.61 -5.06
CA GLN A 28 -33.83 -108.79 -6.26
C GLN A 28 -34.46 -107.37 -6.13
N GLU A 29 -35.66 -107.24 -5.55
CA GLU A 29 -36.28 -105.93 -5.25
C GLU A 29 -35.49 -105.15 -4.21
N THR A 30 -35.11 -105.77 -3.10
CA THR A 30 -34.26 -105.09 -2.08
C THR A 30 -32.91 -104.64 -2.66
N ILE A 31 -32.29 -105.44 -3.55
CA ILE A 31 -31.08 -105.05 -4.29
C ILE A 31 -31.34 -103.81 -5.18
N SER A 32 -32.55 -103.66 -5.72
CA SER A 32 -32.95 -102.51 -6.55
C SER A 32 -33.06 -101.23 -5.71
N ASP A 33 -33.68 -101.32 -4.53
CA ASP A 33 -33.79 -100.21 -3.58
C ASP A 33 -32.41 -99.79 -3.04
N LEU A 34 -31.52 -100.76 -2.79
CA LEU A 34 -30.12 -100.50 -2.46
C LEU A 34 -29.38 -99.71 -3.56
N LYS A 35 -29.73 -99.87 -4.85
CA LYS A 35 -29.14 -99.08 -5.94
C LYS A 35 -29.59 -97.62 -5.93
N VAL A 36 -30.83 -97.33 -5.52
CA VAL A 36 -31.34 -95.95 -5.41
C VAL A 36 -30.64 -95.22 -4.27
N LEU A 37 -30.41 -95.90 -3.14
CA LEU A 37 -29.59 -95.39 -2.03
C LEU A 37 -28.18 -95.00 -2.48
N ALA A 38 -27.52 -95.85 -3.29
CA ALA A 38 -26.19 -95.54 -3.83
C ALA A 38 -26.17 -94.28 -4.73
N VAL A 39 -27.24 -94.03 -5.49
CA VAL A 39 -27.38 -92.80 -6.31
C VAL A 39 -27.56 -91.56 -5.41
N LEU A 40 -28.39 -91.66 -4.37
CA LEU A 40 -28.61 -90.56 -3.42
C LEU A 40 -27.34 -90.22 -2.63
N GLU A 41 -26.56 -91.23 -2.22
CA GLU A 41 -25.23 -91.04 -1.63
C GLU A 41 -24.30 -90.32 -2.61
N GLY A 42 -24.28 -90.71 -3.89
CA GLY A 42 -23.53 -90.02 -4.92
C GLY A 42 -23.95 -88.55 -5.13
N MET A 43 -25.26 -88.26 -5.10
CA MET A 43 -25.77 -86.89 -5.19
C MET A 43 -25.39 -86.04 -3.96
N LEU A 44 -25.38 -86.63 -2.76
CA LEU A 44 -24.94 -85.95 -1.54
C LEU A 44 -23.46 -85.58 -1.61
N VAL A 45 -22.59 -86.47 -2.10
CA VAL A 45 -21.16 -86.17 -2.31
C VAL A 45 -20.97 -85.03 -3.31
N VAL A 46 -21.75 -84.99 -4.39
CA VAL A 46 -21.70 -83.88 -5.36
C VAL A 46 -22.16 -82.57 -4.72
N LEU A 47 -23.25 -82.58 -3.94
CA LEU A 47 -23.73 -81.40 -3.23
C LEU A 47 -22.71 -80.88 -2.20
N GLU A 48 -22.07 -81.78 -1.46
CA GLU A 48 -20.98 -81.44 -0.53
C GLU A 48 -19.82 -80.78 -1.28
N GLY A 49 -19.40 -81.35 -2.41
CA GLY A 49 -18.39 -80.73 -3.28
C GLY A 49 -18.79 -79.36 -3.83
N VAL A 50 -20.06 -79.15 -4.20
CA VAL A 50 -20.57 -77.84 -4.65
C VAL A 50 -20.56 -76.81 -3.51
N LEU A 51 -20.93 -77.22 -2.30
CA LEU A 51 -20.89 -76.37 -1.11
C LEU A 51 -19.45 -75.99 -0.76
N ASP A 52 -18.50 -76.92 -0.84
CA ASP A 52 -17.08 -76.66 -0.61
C ASP A 52 -16.52 -75.64 -1.62
N VAL A 53 -16.82 -75.82 -2.91
CA VAL A 53 -16.42 -74.87 -3.96
C VAL A 53 -17.05 -73.50 -3.72
N SER A 54 -18.32 -73.45 -3.33
CA SER A 54 -19.02 -72.19 -3.02
C SER A 54 -18.43 -71.49 -1.81
N GLY A 55 -18.04 -72.24 -0.77
CA GLY A 55 -17.30 -71.73 0.38
C GLY A 55 -15.94 -71.17 0.00
N GLY A 56 -15.22 -71.85 -0.89
CA GLY A 56 -13.97 -71.35 -1.47
C GLY A 56 -14.14 -70.03 -2.23
N VAL A 57 -15.20 -69.90 -3.04
CA VAL A 57 -15.52 -68.64 -3.74
C VAL A 57 -15.82 -67.51 -2.76
N LEU A 58 -16.61 -67.77 -1.72
CA LEU A 58 -16.91 -66.78 -0.68
C LEU A 58 -15.64 -66.32 0.05
N ALA A 59 -14.75 -67.24 0.42
CA ALA A 59 -13.48 -66.91 1.06
C ALA A 59 -12.60 -66.01 0.17
N VAL A 60 -12.59 -66.24 -1.14
CA VAL A 60 -11.87 -65.38 -2.09
C VAL A 60 -12.50 -63.98 -2.16
N LEU A 61 -13.83 -63.88 -2.18
CA LEU A 61 -14.55 -62.60 -2.20
C LEU A 61 -14.33 -61.80 -0.92
N GLU A 62 -14.36 -62.46 0.25
CA GLU A 62 -14.01 -61.84 1.54
C GLU A 62 -12.57 -61.32 1.52
N GLY A 63 -11.63 -62.12 1.00
CA GLY A 63 -10.23 -61.68 0.82
C GLY A 63 -10.12 -60.46 -0.10
N MET A 64 -10.87 -60.41 -1.20
CA MET A 64 -10.90 -59.25 -2.10
C MET A 64 -11.47 -58.00 -1.41
N LEU A 65 -12.52 -58.14 -0.60
CA LEU A 65 -13.10 -57.03 0.17
C LEU A 65 -12.09 -56.45 1.16
N VAL A 66 -11.36 -57.29 1.90
CA VAL A 66 -10.31 -56.84 2.82
C VAL A 66 -9.22 -56.07 2.08
N VAL A 67 -8.82 -56.52 0.89
CA VAL A 67 -7.85 -55.80 0.06
C VAL A 67 -8.41 -54.44 -0.37
N LEU A 68 -9.68 -54.37 -0.79
CA LEU A 68 -10.32 -53.12 -1.19
C LEU A 68 -10.44 -52.13 -0.02
N GLU A 69 -10.81 -52.60 1.17
CA GLU A 69 -10.84 -51.80 2.39
C GLU A 69 -9.45 -51.23 2.72
N GLY A 70 -8.40 -52.06 2.59
CA GLY A 70 -7.01 -51.61 2.73
C GLY A 70 -6.63 -50.53 1.72
N VAL A 71 -7.03 -50.69 0.45
CA VAL A 71 -6.78 -49.67 -0.59
C VAL A 71 -7.52 -48.37 -0.29
N LEU A 72 -8.78 -48.42 0.15
CA LEU A 72 -9.55 -47.24 0.52
C LEU A 72 -8.91 -46.50 1.71
N ALA A 73 -8.51 -47.22 2.76
CA ALA A 73 -7.82 -46.63 3.91
C ALA A 73 -6.51 -45.93 3.51
N MET A 74 -5.75 -46.53 2.57
CA MET A 74 -4.54 -45.91 2.03
C MET A 74 -4.85 -44.62 1.26
N LEU A 75 -5.93 -44.62 0.46
CA LEU A 75 -6.37 -43.43 -0.29
C LEU A 75 -6.86 -42.31 0.65
N GLU A 76 -7.62 -42.65 1.69
CA GLU A 76 -8.02 -41.70 2.73
C GLU A 76 -6.80 -41.10 3.43
N GLY A 77 -5.81 -41.91 3.78
CA GLY A 77 -4.54 -41.44 4.33
C GLY A 77 -3.81 -40.49 3.39
N ILE A 78 -3.77 -40.80 2.09
CA ILE A 78 -3.18 -39.91 1.08
C ILE A 78 -3.93 -38.58 0.99
N LEU A 79 -5.26 -38.60 1.02
CA LEU A 79 -6.08 -37.38 0.99
C LEU A 79 -5.79 -36.48 2.19
N VAL A 80 -5.76 -37.03 3.40
CA VAL A 80 -5.43 -36.27 4.62
C VAL A 80 -4.02 -35.67 4.55
N MET A 81 -3.06 -36.43 4.01
CA MET A 81 -1.70 -35.93 3.79
C MET A 81 -1.67 -34.78 2.79
N LEU A 82 -2.41 -34.88 1.68
CA LEU A 82 -2.51 -33.83 0.67
C LEU A 82 -3.18 -32.57 1.23
N GLU A 83 -4.26 -32.71 2.00
CA GLU A 83 -4.90 -31.60 2.71
C GLU A 83 -3.90 -30.91 3.64
N GLY A 84 -3.15 -31.68 4.44
CA GLY A 84 -2.10 -31.13 5.31
C GLY A 84 -0.99 -30.40 4.55
N VAL A 85 -0.61 -30.90 3.36
CA VAL A 85 0.38 -30.24 2.49
C VAL A 85 -0.15 -28.90 1.95
N LEU A 86 -1.46 -28.77 1.70
CA LEU A 86 -2.08 -27.55 1.17
C LEU A 86 -2.25 -26.43 2.22
N VAL A 87 -2.30 -26.76 3.51
CA VAL A 87 -2.38 -25.75 4.59
C VAL A 87 -1.21 -24.76 4.55
N MET A 88 0.00 -25.25 4.28
CA MET A 88 1.20 -24.42 4.24
C MET A 88 1.18 -23.37 3.11
N PRO A 89 0.96 -23.72 1.83
CA PRO A 89 0.87 -22.73 0.75
C PRO A 89 -0.33 -21.80 0.91
N GLU A 90 -1.46 -22.26 1.46
CA GLU A 90 -2.59 -21.39 1.80
C GLU A 90 -2.21 -20.32 2.83
N GLY A 91 -1.51 -20.72 3.91
CA GLY A 91 -0.98 -19.80 4.90
C GLY A 91 0.01 -18.79 4.31
N VAL A 92 0.92 -19.25 3.43
CA VAL A 92 1.86 -18.38 2.72
C VAL A 92 1.11 -17.39 1.81
N LEU A 93 0.07 -17.83 1.10
CA LEU A 93 -0.74 -16.96 0.25
C LEU A 93 -1.37 -15.82 1.06
N VAL A 94 -2.00 -16.13 2.19
CA VAL A 94 -2.60 -15.12 3.08
C VAL A 94 -1.55 -14.13 3.59
N MET A 95 -0.35 -14.60 3.94
CA MET A 95 0.74 -13.72 4.35
C MET A 95 1.20 -12.80 3.22
N LEU A 96 1.32 -13.32 1.99
CA LEU A 96 1.72 -12.54 0.82
C LEU A 96 0.65 -11.50 0.46
N GLU A 97 -0.62 -11.85 0.52
CA GLU A 97 -1.74 -10.92 0.33
C GLU A 97 -1.70 -9.79 1.37
N GLY A 98 -1.50 -10.14 2.64
CA GLY A 98 -1.35 -9.15 3.71
C GLY A 98 -0.16 -8.22 3.50
N MET A 99 0.99 -8.77 3.11
CA MET A 99 2.19 -7.98 2.82
C MET A 99 1.99 -7.06 1.61
N LEU A 100 1.30 -7.52 0.57
CA LEU A 100 0.97 -6.72 -0.62
C LEU A 100 0.14 -5.49 -0.22
N VAL A 101 -0.89 -5.68 0.62
CA VAL A 101 -1.74 -4.58 1.10
C VAL A 101 -0.94 -3.55 1.90
N VAL A 102 -0.07 -4.01 2.81
CA VAL A 102 0.80 -3.12 3.59
C VAL A 102 1.76 -2.34 2.68
N LEU A 103 2.35 -3.01 1.70
CA LEU A 103 3.28 -2.39 0.76
C LEU A 103 2.57 -1.36 -0.14
N GLN A 104 1.37 -1.68 -0.61
CA GLN A 104 0.56 -0.76 -1.40
C GLN A 104 0.23 0.50 -0.59
N LYS A 105 -0.20 0.34 0.66
CA LYS A 105 -0.48 1.47 1.55
C LYS A 105 0.76 2.33 1.78
N HIS A 106 1.91 1.71 2.09
CA HIS A 106 3.16 2.46 2.28
C HIS A 106 3.57 3.24 1.02
N LEU A 107 3.35 2.69 -0.17
CA LEU A 107 3.61 3.38 -1.42
C LEU A 107 2.67 4.58 -1.61
N GLU A 108 1.37 4.41 -1.34
CA GLU A 108 0.38 5.48 -1.41
C GLU A 108 0.70 6.62 -0.44
N ASP A 109 1.06 6.30 0.80
CA ASP A 109 1.47 7.27 1.83
C ASP A 109 2.73 8.05 1.40
N THR A 110 3.74 7.34 0.88
CA THR A 110 4.98 7.97 0.39
C THR A 110 4.72 8.91 -0.79
N VAL A 111 3.85 8.51 -1.72
CA VAL A 111 3.46 9.33 -2.87
C VAL A 111 2.70 10.57 -2.40
N ALA A 112 1.79 10.44 -1.43
CA ALA A 112 1.05 11.57 -0.87
C ALA A 112 1.99 12.57 -0.19
N GLU A 113 2.95 12.09 0.62
CA GLU A 113 3.93 12.93 1.29
C GLU A 113 4.83 13.67 0.29
N LEU A 114 5.35 12.98 -0.72
CA LEU A 114 6.19 13.61 -1.75
C LEU A 114 5.42 14.67 -2.53
N ARG A 115 4.14 14.42 -2.87
CA ARG A 115 3.29 15.43 -3.52
C ARG A 115 3.11 16.67 -2.64
N SER A 116 2.90 16.49 -1.33
CA SER A 116 2.79 17.61 -0.39
C SER A 116 4.08 18.41 -0.31
N ARG A 117 5.24 17.75 -0.28
CA ARG A 117 6.55 18.42 -0.25
C ARG A 117 6.81 19.21 -1.54
N VAL A 118 6.49 18.64 -2.70
CA VAL A 118 6.60 19.33 -3.99
C VAL A 118 5.70 20.58 -4.01
N ALA A 119 4.46 20.47 -3.53
CA ALA A 119 3.55 21.61 -3.47
C ALA A 119 4.06 22.74 -2.55
N SER A 120 4.60 22.38 -1.38
CA SER A 120 5.20 23.35 -0.45
C SER A 120 6.39 24.07 -1.05
N LEU A 121 7.33 23.32 -1.65
CA LEU A 121 8.52 23.89 -2.27
C LEU A 121 8.17 24.77 -3.48
N GLN A 122 7.16 24.39 -4.26
CA GLN A 122 6.67 25.21 -5.36
C GLN A 122 6.13 26.54 -4.84
N GLN A 123 5.34 26.53 -3.75
CA GLN A 123 4.82 27.75 -3.16
C GLN A 123 5.93 28.66 -2.61
N GLU A 124 6.95 28.09 -1.97
CA GLU A 124 8.12 28.86 -1.51
C GLU A 124 8.91 29.47 -2.66
N LEU A 125 9.05 28.75 -3.77
CA LEU A 125 9.70 29.24 -4.99
C LEU A 125 8.91 30.40 -5.60
N ASP A 126 7.59 30.25 -5.75
CA ASP A 126 6.71 31.28 -6.32
C ASP A 126 6.74 32.56 -5.46
N ASN A 127 6.70 32.41 -4.12
CA ASN A 127 6.82 33.52 -3.19
C ASN A 127 8.19 34.22 -3.32
N SER A 128 9.27 33.44 -3.40
CA SER A 128 10.62 33.98 -3.55
C SER A 128 10.80 34.72 -4.88
N GLU A 129 10.27 34.17 -5.97
CA GLU A 129 10.28 34.79 -7.30
C GLU A 129 9.51 36.12 -7.29
N ALA A 130 8.33 36.14 -6.67
CA ALA A 130 7.53 37.36 -6.53
C ALA A 130 8.29 38.47 -5.78
N VAL A 131 8.91 38.13 -4.64
CA VAL A 131 9.71 39.08 -3.86
C VAL A 131 10.91 39.59 -4.66
N GLN A 132 11.62 38.71 -5.37
CA GLN A 132 12.74 39.12 -6.21
C GLN A 132 12.30 40.07 -7.33
N LYS A 133 11.17 39.78 -7.97
CA LYS A 133 10.60 40.62 -9.03
C LYS A 133 10.24 42.02 -8.52
N ASP A 134 9.65 42.10 -7.34
CA ASP A 134 9.33 43.37 -6.71
C ASP A 134 10.59 44.15 -6.34
N PHE A 135 11.61 43.49 -5.79
CA PHE A 135 12.91 44.12 -5.50
C PHE A 135 13.55 44.73 -6.75
N VAL A 136 13.55 44.00 -7.87
CA VAL A 136 14.07 44.51 -9.16
C VAL A 136 13.27 45.73 -9.62
N ARG A 137 11.93 45.69 -9.52
CA ARG A 137 11.07 46.82 -9.90
C ARG A 137 11.31 48.06 -9.04
N LEU A 138 11.41 47.88 -7.73
CA LEU A 138 11.69 48.95 -6.76
C LEU A 138 13.07 49.58 -6.99
N SER A 139 14.10 48.76 -7.17
CA SER A 139 15.47 49.23 -7.42
C SER A 139 15.59 50.02 -8.72
N GLN A 140 14.95 49.56 -9.81
CA GLN A 140 14.87 50.32 -11.06
C GLN A 140 14.11 51.64 -10.89
N SER A 141 12.98 51.64 -10.19
CA SER A 141 12.23 52.88 -9.94
C SER A 141 13.05 53.89 -9.14
N LEU A 142 13.79 53.41 -8.13
CA LEU A 142 14.63 54.27 -7.32
C LEU A 142 15.79 54.85 -8.14
N GLN A 143 16.43 54.05 -8.99
CA GLN A 143 17.47 54.52 -9.91
C GLN A 143 16.95 55.64 -10.82
N VAL A 144 15.75 55.47 -11.40
CA VAL A 144 15.12 56.50 -12.24
C VAL A 144 14.84 57.78 -11.43
N GLN A 145 14.37 57.66 -10.19
CA GLN A 145 14.13 58.82 -9.33
C GLN A 145 15.44 59.54 -8.96
N LEU A 146 16.50 58.81 -8.63
CA LEU A 146 17.81 59.40 -8.32
C LEU A 146 18.41 60.13 -9.53
N GLU A 147 18.30 59.55 -10.73
CA GLU A 147 18.78 60.18 -11.96
C GLU A 147 18.02 61.49 -12.23
N ARG A 148 16.69 61.49 -12.06
CA ARG A 148 15.87 62.71 -12.16
C ARG A 148 16.29 63.78 -11.16
N ILE A 149 16.55 63.40 -9.91
CA ILE A 149 17.02 64.35 -8.88
C ILE A 149 18.37 64.92 -9.29
N ARG A 150 19.31 64.09 -9.73
CA ARG A 150 20.64 64.53 -10.17
C ARG A 150 20.53 65.52 -11.33
N ASP A 151 19.70 65.24 -12.34
CA ASP A 151 19.50 66.11 -13.49
C ASP A 151 18.86 67.46 -13.09
N THR A 152 17.95 67.47 -12.10
CA THR A 152 17.38 68.73 -11.58
C THR A 152 18.34 69.57 -10.75
N ASP A 153 19.37 68.95 -10.15
CA ASP A 153 20.31 69.62 -9.23
C ASP A 153 21.61 70.09 -9.92
N MET A 154 21.78 69.79 -11.22
CA MET A 154 22.94 70.23 -12.01
C MET A 154 22.93 71.73 -12.36
N GLU A 155 21.82 72.43 -12.15
CA GLU A 155 21.78 73.89 -12.16
C GLU A 155 21.32 74.42 -10.79
N VAL A 156 22.28 74.67 -9.88
CA VAL A 156 22.01 75.39 -8.62
C VAL A 156 21.64 76.84 -8.95
N ARG A 157 20.36 77.07 -9.27
CA ARG A 157 19.81 78.41 -9.43
C ARG A 157 19.60 79.00 -8.03
N TRP A 158 20.47 79.90 -7.63
CA TRP A 158 20.27 80.72 -6.43
C TRP A 158 18.94 81.45 -6.55
N GLN A 159 18.02 81.18 -5.63
CA GLN A 159 16.71 81.85 -5.61
C GLN A 159 16.90 83.33 -5.28
N HIS A 160 16.17 84.20 -5.96
CA HIS A 160 16.19 85.62 -5.65
C HIS A 160 15.28 85.92 -4.46
N ASP A 161 15.71 86.86 -3.60
CA ASP A 161 14.96 87.24 -2.40
C ASP A 161 13.56 87.77 -2.72
N GLU A 162 13.32 88.29 -3.92
CA GLU A 162 12.04 88.85 -4.35
C GLU A 162 10.98 87.78 -4.64
N ASP A 163 11.41 86.55 -4.94
CA ASP A 163 10.52 85.47 -5.41
C ASP A 163 9.99 84.57 -4.26
N ILE A 164 10.51 84.73 -3.03
CA ILE A 164 10.29 83.80 -1.93
C ILE A 164 9.77 84.51 -0.69
N ASP A 165 8.49 84.34 -0.38
CA ASP A 165 7.87 84.97 0.79
C ASP A 165 7.90 84.12 2.07
N GLU A 166 8.20 82.83 1.95
CA GLU A 166 8.18 81.87 3.06
C GLU A 166 9.44 81.01 3.14
N CYS A 167 9.81 80.63 4.37
CA CYS A 167 10.95 79.75 4.60
C CYS A 167 10.73 78.36 3.99
N GLN A 168 11.66 77.87 3.16
CA GLN A 168 11.57 76.55 2.52
C GLN A 168 11.73 75.36 3.49
N GLY A 169 12.03 75.60 4.77
CA GLY A 169 12.15 74.58 5.80
C GLY A 169 10.94 74.51 6.74
N CYS A 170 10.48 75.66 7.24
CA CYS A 170 9.39 75.73 8.22
C CYS A 170 8.12 76.40 7.71
N HIS A 171 8.09 76.80 6.43
CA HIS A 171 6.96 77.45 5.76
C HIS A 171 6.40 78.70 6.46
N THR A 172 7.19 79.32 7.35
CA THR A 172 6.81 80.59 8.00
C THR A 172 7.21 81.76 7.11
N SER A 173 6.31 82.73 6.94
CA SER A 173 6.56 83.94 6.14
C SER A 173 7.73 84.77 6.69
N PHE A 174 8.51 85.34 5.78
CA PHE A 174 9.60 86.24 6.08
C PHE A 174 9.07 87.62 6.49
N SER A 175 9.85 88.32 7.30
CA SER A 175 9.53 89.67 7.77
C SER A 175 10.83 90.44 8.07
N VAL A 176 10.72 91.72 8.42
CA VAL A 176 11.91 92.53 8.78
C VAL A 176 12.70 91.89 9.93
N ALA A 177 12.02 91.23 10.87
CA ALA A 177 12.63 90.50 11.98
C ALA A 177 13.17 89.12 11.59
N ARG A 178 12.53 88.44 10.61
CA ARG A 178 12.93 87.12 10.12
C ARG A 178 13.58 87.27 8.73
N ARG A 179 14.90 87.42 8.72
CA ARG A 179 15.68 87.64 7.47
C ARG A 179 15.81 86.37 6.64
N LYS A 180 15.80 86.54 5.31
CA LYS A 180 16.05 85.53 4.28
C LYS A 180 17.54 85.13 4.27
N GLN A 181 17.85 83.85 4.15
CA GLN A 181 19.21 83.32 4.10
C GLN A 181 19.28 82.11 3.15
N HIS A 182 20.29 82.03 2.29
CA HIS A 182 20.44 80.89 1.37
C HIS A 182 21.16 79.71 2.00
N CYS A 183 20.69 78.50 1.67
CA CYS A 183 21.49 77.29 1.79
C CYS A 183 22.60 77.35 0.74
N ARG A 184 23.87 77.23 1.16
CA ARG A 184 25.03 77.32 0.26
C ARG A 184 25.23 76.10 -0.65
N HIS A 185 24.45 75.04 -0.43
CA HIS A 185 24.48 73.83 -1.25
C HIS A 185 23.38 73.82 -2.32
N CYS A 186 22.12 73.99 -1.94
CA CYS A 186 20.98 73.93 -2.87
C CYS A 186 20.46 75.29 -3.36
N GLY A 187 20.99 76.42 -2.87
CA GLY A 187 20.62 77.76 -3.32
C GLY A 187 19.22 78.25 -2.95
N ARG A 188 18.44 77.46 -2.18
CA ARG A 188 17.10 77.84 -1.70
C ARG A 188 17.15 78.74 -0.45
N ILE A 189 16.08 79.49 -0.20
CA ILE A 189 15.98 80.47 0.88
C ILE A 189 15.29 79.91 2.14
N PHE A 190 15.91 80.15 3.30
CA PHE A 190 15.50 79.68 4.63
C PHE A 190 15.63 80.81 5.67
N CYS A 191 15.04 80.59 6.85
CA CYS A 191 15.29 81.43 8.02
C CYS A 191 16.51 80.94 8.80
N VAL A 192 17.05 81.78 9.70
CA VAL A 192 18.26 81.46 10.48
C VAL A 192 18.13 80.17 11.28
N SER A 193 16.95 79.89 11.85
CA SER A 193 16.73 78.67 12.63
C SER A 193 16.73 77.39 11.79
N CYS A 194 16.39 77.48 10.49
CA CYS A 194 16.42 76.35 9.55
C CYS A 194 17.76 76.21 8.81
N LEU A 195 18.75 77.05 9.13
CA LEU A 195 20.15 76.95 8.67
C LEU A 195 21.08 76.80 9.87
N SER A 196 20.74 75.86 10.76
CA SER A 196 21.48 75.55 11.99
C SER A 196 22.78 74.77 11.73
N HIS A 197 22.89 74.09 10.58
CA HIS A 197 23.99 73.19 10.29
C HIS A 197 25.07 73.83 9.41
N THR A 198 26.32 73.44 9.64
CA THR A 198 27.48 73.86 8.85
C THR A 198 28.27 72.63 8.43
N VAL A 199 28.56 72.53 7.13
CA VAL A 199 29.32 71.43 6.52
C VAL A 199 30.52 71.97 5.76
N LEU A 200 31.56 71.17 5.62
CA LEU A 200 32.69 71.49 4.75
C LEU A 200 32.32 71.12 3.31
N SER A 201 32.27 72.10 2.41
CA SER A 201 31.82 71.88 1.03
C SER A 201 32.70 72.60 0.00
N GLY A 202 32.63 72.15 -1.25
CA GLY A 202 33.45 72.61 -2.38
C GLY A 202 34.90 72.07 -2.41
N PRO A 203 35.69 72.38 -3.46
CA PRO A 203 37.05 71.85 -3.66
C PRO A 203 38.04 72.19 -2.54
N HIS A 204 37.76 73.25 -1.79
CA HIS A 204 38.62 73.74 -0.70
C HIS A 204 38.03 73.48 0.70
N GLN A 205 37.01 72.63 0.83
CA GLN A 205 36.41 72.23 2.11
C GLN A 205 36.06 73.43 3.02
N ARG A 206 35.40 74.45 2.46
CA ARG A 206 35.09 75.66 3.24
C ARG A 206 33.81 75.45 4.07
N PRO A 207 33.76 75.94 5.33
CA PRO A 207 32.55 75.90 6.14
C PRO A 207 31.41 76.63 5.45
N SER A 208 30.31 75.91 5.23
CA SER A 208 29.14 76.38 4.50
C SER A 208 27.87 76.03 5.27
N ARG A 209 27.05 77.04 5.56
CA ARG A 209 25.73 76.82 6.17
C ARG A 209 24.77 76.20 5.18
N VAL A 210 24.09 75.15 5.62
CA VAL A 210 23.18 74.35 4.79
C VAL A 210 21.88 74.08 5.54
N CYS A 211 20.80 73.82 4.80
CA CYS A 211 19.54 73.36 5.39
C CYS A 211 19.63 71.91 5.84
N ASP A 212 18.68 71.47 6.65
CA ASP A 212 18.65 70.13 7.26
C ASP A 212 18.70 69.01 6.21
N VAL A 213 17.95 69.16 5.10
CA VAL A 213 17.97 68.21 3.97
C VAL A 213 19.37 68.09 3.37
N CYS A 214 20.03 69.22 3.11
CA CYS A 214 21.38 69.23 2.54
C CYS A 214 22.43 68.74 3.54
N HIS A 215 22.25 68.96 4.84
CA HIS A 215 23.11 68.41 5.88
C HIS A 215 23.07 66.87 5.86
N THR A 216 21.86 66.29 5.82
CA THR A 216 21.68 64.84 5.69
C THR A 216 22.33 64.26 4.42
N LEU A 217 22.20 64.96 3.28
CA LEU A 217 22.78 64.48 2.03
C LEU A 217 24.32 64.57 1.98
N LEU A 218 24.90 65.60 2.60
CA LEU A 218 26.34 65.87 2.55
C LEU A 218 27.14 65.17 3.66
N VAL A 219 26.52 64.78 4.77
CA VAL A 219 27.18 64.13 5.90
C VAL A 219 26.70 62.69 6.02
N ARG A 220 27.56 61.75 5.60
CA ARG A 220 27.24 60.31 5.47
C ARG A 220 26.84 59.61 6.77
N ASP A 221 27.24 60.15 7.92
CA ASP A 221 26.99 59.57 9.25
C ASP A 221 25.78 60.20 9.97
N THR A 222 24.99 61.03 9.29
CA THR A 222 23.81 61.68 9.89
C THR A 222 22.54 60.87 9.65
N ALA A 223 21.68 60.81 10.66
CA ALA A 223 20.36 60.21 10.52
C ALA A 223 19.57 60.88 9.38
N PRO A 224 18.77 60.12 8.60
CA PRO A 224 17.95 60.70 7.55
C PRO A 224 17.06 61.82 8.11
N TYR A 225 16.94 62.94 7.40
CA TYR A 225 16.09 64.09 7.79
C TYR A 225 14.64 63.68 8.16
N PHE A 226 14.15 62.58 7.56
CA PHE A 226 12.81 62.04 7.82
C PHE A 226 12.73 61.07 9.01
N SER A 227 13.85 60.66 9.60
CA SER A 227 13.86 59.83 10.82
C SER A 227 13.81 60.73 12.04
N THR A 228 12.61 61.09 12.47
CA THR A 228 12.44 61.79 13.75
C THR A 228 12.70 60.87 14.95
N GLU A 229 12.70 59.53 14.77
CA GLU A 229 13.07 58.54 15.78
C GLU A 229 13.76 57.30 15.15
N PRO A 230 14.64 56.59 15.89
CA PRO A 230 15.23 55.31 15.46
C PRO A 230 14.15 54.23 15.31
N PRO A 231 14.34 53.23 14.43
CA PRO A 231 13.40 52.12 14.35
C PRO A 231 13.40 51.35 15.68
N HIS A 232 12.24 51.29 16.32
CA HIS A 232 12.03 50.43 17.48
C HIS A 232 12.13 48.97 17.04
N THR A 233 13.01 48.20 17.68
CA THR A 233 12.99 46.74 17.60
C THR A 233 11.71 46.25 18.28
N PRO A 234 10.89 45.42 17.62
CA PRO A 234 9.78 44.77 18.30
C PRO A 234 10.37 43.74 19.29
N ASP A 235 10.03 43.89 20.57
CA ASP A 235 10.19 42.85 21.60
C ASP A 235 9.30 41.63 21.28
#